data_AF-A0A949YJN5-F1
#
_entry.id   AF-A0A949YJN5-F1
#
_cell.length_a   1.000
_cell.length_b   1.000
_cell.length_c   1.000
_cell.angle_alpha   90.00
_cell.angle_beta   90.00
_cell.angle_gamma   90.00
#
_symmetry.space_group_name_H-M   'P 1'
#
loop_
_entity.id
_entity.type
_entity.pdbx_description
1 polymer ?
#
loop_
_entity_poly.entity_id
_entity_poly.type
_entity_poly.pdbx_seq_one_letter_code
_entity_poly.pdbx_strand_id
1 'polypeptide(L)'
;MVLSRPRIPNVALLVVGLLLGWGLANIRPTQIRAGGGDRSGDSIVVTGPVLIRYDEGSKVQIPLEAIYLLDYKSGRLLGTVPSLHGTVGSSRYLGTFAERDLVADFKIDLDDGPRPHFLMTTGALGSYSAGWAPLYVFETTTSQLVIYRILQQTVGTTDSTRLELVEKRLLAKGERPAQSGQ
;
A
#
# COMPACT_ATOMS: atom_id res chain seq x y z
N MET A 1 -73.92 -16.43 -13.22
CA MET A 1 -72.83 -17.40 -13.40
C MET A 1 -71.52 -16.61 -13.30
N VAL A 2 -70.83 -16.66 -12.15
CA VAL A 2 -69.60 -15.86 -11.92
C VAL A 2 -68.41 -16.76 -12.16
N LEU A 3 -67.63 -16.49 -13.23
CA LEU A 3 -66.40 -17.23 -13.51
C LEU A 3 -65.29 -16.79 -12.53
N SER A 4 -64.82 -17.73 -11.71
CA SER A 4 -63.59 -17.58 -10.93
C SER A 4 -62.40 -17.45 -11.88
N ARG A 5 -61.73 -16.29 -11.88
CA ARG A 5 -60.45 -16.10 -12.59
C ARG A 5 -59.37 -16.98 -11.94
N PRO A 6 -58.54 -17.70 -12.74
CA PRO A 6 -57.52 -18.58 -12.20
C PRO A 6 -56.42 -17.76 -11.52
N ARG A 7 -56.22 -17.97 -10.21
CA ARG A 7 -55.14 -17.37 -9.38
C ARG A 7 -53.76 -18.00 -9.61
N ILE A 8 -53.69 -18.95 -10.55
CA ILE A 8 -52.52 -19.76 -10.89
C ILE A 8 -51.30 -18.93 -11.37
N PRO A 9 -51.40 -17.81 -12.10
CA PRO A 9 -50.20 -17.15 -12.64
C PRO A 9 -49.34 -16.52 -11.54
N ASN A 10 -49.96 -16.03 -10.46
CA ASN A 10 -49.23 -15.35 -9.38
C ASN A 10 -48.46 -16.32 -8.48
N VAL A 11 -48.98 -17.53 -8.28
CA VAL A 11 -48.31 -18.57 -7.49
C VAL A 11 -47.09 -19.11 -8.24
N ALA A 12 -47.21 -19.34 -9.54
CA ALA A 12 -46.08 -19.76 -10.37
C ALA A 12 -44.96 -18.71 -10.37
N LEU A 13 -45.31 -17.43 -10.50
CA LEU A 13 -44.36 -16.33 -10.45
C LEU A 13 -43.62 -16.26 -9.10
N LEU A 14 -44.36 -16.45 -7.99
CA LEU A 14 -43.78 -16.48 -6.65
C LEU A 14 -42.77 -17.62 -6.49
N VAL A 15 -43.11 -18.82 -6.95
CA VAL A 15 -42.23 -20.00 -6.86
C VAL A 15 -40.95 -19.77 -7.67
N VAL A 16 -41.06 -19.23 -8.89
CA VAL A 16 -39.90 -18.90 -9.72
C VAL A 16 -39.03 -17.84 -9.04
N GLY A 17 -39.63 -16.79 -8.48
CA GLY A 17 -38.92 -15.75 -7.74
C GLY A 17 -38.22 -16.30 -6.49
N LEU A 18 -38.85 -17.22 -5.77
CA LEU A 18 -38.28 -17.84 -4.58
C LEU A 18 -37.09 -18.74 -4.93
N LEU A 19 -37.21 -19.53 -6.00
CA LEU A 19 -36.13 -20.39 -6.49
C LEU A 19 -34.94 -19.57 -7.01
N LEU A 20 -35.20 -18.48 -7.73
CA LEU A 20 -34.16 -17.55 -8.18
C LEU A 20 -33.48 -16.87 -6.99
N GLY A 21 -34.25 -16.35 -6.03
CA GLY A 21 -33.72 -15.74 -4.82
C GLY A 21 -32.88 -16.71 -3.99
N TRP A 22 -33.32 -17.96 -3.88
CA TRP A 22 -32.59 -18.99 -3.15
C TRP A 22 -31.31 -19.45 -3.89
N GLY A 23 -31.35 -19.56 -5.22
CA GLY A 23 -30.18 -19.83 -6.04
C GLY A 23 -29.12 -18.73 -5.90
N LEU A 24 -29.53 -17.46 -5.98
CA LEU A 24 -28.64 -16.30 -5.83
C LEU A 24 -28.12 -16.15 -4.40
N ALA A 25 -28.91 -16.47 -3.37
CA ALA A 25 -28.47 -16.39 -1.97
C ALA A 25 -27.36 -17.40 -1.62
N ASN A 26 -27.23 -18.49 -2.39
CA ASN A 26 -26.16 -19.47 -2.23
C ASN A 26 -24.89 -19.13 -3.02
N ILE A 27 -24.92 -18.09 -3.86
CA ILE A 27 -23.72 -17.54 -4.49
C ILE A 27 -22.98 -16.75 -3.41
N ARG A 28 -22.11 -17.44 -2.68
CA ARG A 28 -21.18 -16.76 -1.77
C ARG A 28 -20.31 -15.83 -2.63
N PRO A 29 -20.21 -14.53 -2.31
CA PRO A 29 -19.19 -13.71 -2.95
C PRO A 29 -17.85 -14.41 -2.74
N THR A 30 -17.04 -14.51 -3.79
CA THR A 30 -15.65 -14.95 -3.67
C THR A 30 -15.05 -14.22 -2.49
N GLN A 31 -14.48 -14.97 -1.53
CA GLN A 31 -13.82 -14.35 -0.40
C GLN A 31 -12.80 -13.36 -0.96
N ILE A 32 -13.04 -12.08 -0.74
CA ILE A 32 -12.04 -11.05 -0.98
C ILE A 32 -10.99 -11.31 0.09
N ARG A 33 -10.01 -12.16 -0.24
CA ARG A 33 -8.76 -12.17 0.50
C ARG A 33 -8.16 -10.81 0.22
N ALA A 34 -8.15 -9.95 1.24
CA ALA A 34 -7.20 -8.85 1.25
C ALA A 34 -5.85 -9.47 0.94
N GLY A 35 -5.27 -9.12 -0.21
CA GLY A 35 -3.91 -9.52 -0.54
C GLY A 35 -3.03 -8.90 0.52
N GLY A 36 -2.71 -9.65 1.57
CA GLY A 36 -1.69 -9.28 2.53
C GLY A 36 -0.40 -9.19 1.74
N GLY A 37 -0.05 -7.98 1.31
CA GLY A 37 1.21 -7.70 0.63
C GLY A 37 2.41 -7.94 1.54
N ASP A 38 2.16 -8.12 2.84
CA ASP A 38 3.14 -8.56 3.83
C ASP A 38 3.15 -10.08 3.95
N ARG A 39 4.29 -10.66 3.59
CA ARG A 39 4.68 -12.03 3.91
C ARG A 39 5.98 -11.97 4.69
N SER A 40 5.87 -12.14 5.99
CA SER A 40 7.02 -12.23 6.88
C SER A 40 8.06 -13.23 6.35
N GLY A 41 9.30 -12.75 6.18
CA GLY A 41 10.43 -13.54 5.69
C GLY A 41 10.50 -13.74 4.17
N ASP A 42 9.55 -13.23 3.40
CA ASP A 42 9.52 -13.33 1.92
C ASP A 42 9.56 -11.92 1.30
N SER A 43 8.48 -11.16 1.46
CA SER A 43 8.40 -9.80 0.91
C SER A 43 7.32 -8.97 1.60
N ILE A 44 7.50 -7.64 1.62
CA ILE A 44 6.46 -6.72 2.09
C ILE A 44 6.20 -5.66 1.03
N VAL A 45 4.93 -5.46 0.67
CA VAL A 45 4.49 -4.41 -0.26
C VAL A 45 3.63 -3.39 0.46
N VAL A 46 3.96 -2.11 0.32
CA VAL A 46 3.13 -1.00 0.79
C VAL A 46 3.07 0.12 -0.24
N THR A 47 2.04 0.96 -0.13
CA THR A 47 1.87 2.16 -0.96
C THR A 47 1.60 3.37 -0.09
N GLY A 48 1.87 4.56 -0.61
CA GLY A 48 1.47 5.81 0.04
C GLY A 48 1.71 7.04 -0.82
N PRO A 49 0.98 8.14 -0.57
CA PRO A 49 1.09 9.35 -1.38
C PRO A 49 2.45 10.01 -1.17
N VAL A 50 3.06 10.53 -2.22
CA VAL A 50 4.39 11.18 -2.17
C VAL A 50 4.39 12.61 -2.68
N LEU A 51 3.37 12.95 -3.44
CA LEU A 51 3.11 14.28 -3.95
C LEU A 51 1.61 14.42 -4.20
N ILE A 52 1.06 15.61 -4.01
CA ILE A 52 -0.28 15.94 -4.49
C ILE A 52 -0.12 16.85 -5.70
N ARG A 53 -0.64 16.42 -6.84
CA ARG A 53 -0.70 17.25 -8.05
C ARG A 53 -2.09 17.85 -8.19
N TYR A 54 -2.15 19.08 -8.69
CA TYR A 54 -3.42 19.70 -9.06
C TYR A 54 -3.64 19.48 -10.56
N ASP A 55 -4.75 18.83 -10.91
CA ASP A 55 -5.17 18.72 -12.31
C ASP A 55 -6.02 19.95 -12.65
N GLU A 56 -5.49 20.81 -13.53
CA GLU A 56 -6.16 22.04 -13.93
C GLU A 56 -7.43 21.80 -14.74
N GLY A 57 -7.57 20.65 -15.41
CA GLY A 57 -8.75 20.31 -16.21
C GLY A 57 -9.92 19.89 -15.34
N SER A 58 -9.68 18.95 -14.42
CA SER A 58 -10.71 18.45 -13.50
C SER A 58 -10.90 19.32 -12.24
N LYS A 59 -9.96 20.24 -11.95
CA LYS A 59 -9.90 21.03 -10.72
C LYS A 59 -9.81 20.17 -9.45
N VAL A 60 -9.28 18.94 -9.57
CA VAL A 60 -9.14 17.98 -8.48
C VAL A 60 -7.67 17.81 -8.09
N GLN A 61 -7.43 17.59 -6.79
CA GLN A 61 -6.14 17.16 -6.27
C GLN A 61 -5.97 15.65 -6.46
N ILE A 62 -4.96 15.25 -7.22
CA ILE A 62 -4.63 13.86 -7.50
C ILE A 62 -3.37 13.48 -6.70
N PRO A 63 -3.48 12.56 -5.73
CA PRO A 63 -2.31 12.04 -5.06
C PRO A 63 -1.50 11.18 -6.03
N LEU A 64 -0.21 11.45 -6.09
CA LEU A 64 0.76 10.57 -6.70
C LEU A 64 1.22 9.59 -5.63
N GLU A 65 1.04 8.31 -5.89
CA GLU A 65 1.41 7.23 -4.97
C GLU A 65 2.81 6.73 -5.28
N ALA A 66 3.54 6.29 -4.25
CA ALA A 66 4.67 5.40 -4.41
C ALA A 66 4.30 3.96 -4.08
N ILE A 67 5.05 3.05 -4.69
CA ILE A 67 5.00 1.62 -4.40
C ILE A 67 6.36 1.24 -3.82
N TYR A 68 6.33 0.57 -2.68
CA TYR A 68 7.51 0.06 -1.99
C TYR A 68 7.44 -1.46 -1.92
N LEU A 69 8.60 -2.09 -2.12
CA LEU A 69 8.77 -3.53 -1.99
C LEU A 69 10.02 -3.79 -1.14
N LEU A 70 9.83 -4.43 0.00
CA LEU A 70 10.91 -5.02 0.77
C LEU A 70 11.10 -6.46 0.28
N ASP A 71 12.29 -6.77 -0.23
CA ASP A 71 12.71 -8.13 -0.56
C ASP A 71 13.63 -8.66 0.56
N TYR A 72 13.12 -9.62 1.33
CA TYR A 72 13.87 -10.23 2.43
C TYR A 72 15.07 -11.02 1.94
N LYS A 73 14.96 -11.67 0.77
CA LYS A 73 16.02 -12.52 0.23
C LYS A 73 17.25 -11.72 -0.14
N SER A 74 17.05 -10.52 -0.71
CA SER A 74 18.16 -9.62 -1.03
C SER A 74 18.51 -8.66 0.10
N GLY A 75 17.67 -8.52 1.12
CA GLY A 75 17.82 -7.50 2.17
C GLY A 75 17.67 -6.07 1.63
N ARG A 76 16.85 -5.89 0.58
CA ARG A 76 16.73 -4.60 -0.13
C ARG A 76 15.34 -4.03 0.00
N LEU A 77 15.29 -2.70 0.09
CA LEU A 77 14.09 -1.91 -0.09
C LEU A 77 14.11 -1.28 -1.47
N LEU A 78 13.10 -1.60 -2.26
CA LEU A 78 12.84 -1.05 -3.57
C LEU A 78 11.68 -0.05 -3.47
N GLY A 79 11.78 1.05 -4.20
CA GLY A 79 10.72 2.05 -4.26
C GLY A 79 10.60 2.64 -5.66
N THR A 80 9.39 2.83 -6.14
CA THR A 80 9.14 3.53 -7.40
C THR A 80 7.91 4.42 -7.28
N VAL A 81 7.88 5.47 -8.10
CA VAL A 81 6.71 6.32 -8.28
C VAL A 81 6.16 6.04 -9.68
N PRO A 82 4.98 5.39 -9.80
CA PRO A 82 4.37 5.15 -11.09
C PRO A 82 4.14 6.46 -11.85
N SER A 83 4.43 6.42 -13.15
CA SER A 83 4.28 7.54 -14.05
C SER A 83 3.84 6.99 -15.40
N LEU A 84 2.88 7.66 -16.03
CA LEU A 84 2.46 7.33 -17.37
C LEU A 84 3.43 7.96 -18.37
N HIS A 85 4.33 7.15 -18.92
CA HIS A 85 5.14 7.52 -20.08
C HIS A 85 4.51 6.91 -21.33
N GLY A 86 3.82 7.74 -22.11
CA GLY A 86 3.23 7.35 -23.38
C GLY A 86 4.14 7.72 -24.55
N THR A 87 4.45 6.74 -25.41
CA THR A 87 4.89 6.96 -26.79
C THR A 87 3.88 6.31 -27.73
N VAL A 88 3.80 6.76 -28.99
CA VAL A 88 2.86 6.18 -29.97
C VAL A 88 3.10 4.67 -30.06
N GLY A 89 2.15 3.86 -29.56
CA GLY A 89 2.22 2.40 -29.55
C GLY A 89 2.77 1.74 -28.28
N SER A 90 3.21 2.48 -27.25
CA SER A 90 3.67 1.91 -25.97
C SER A 90 3.43 2.83 -24.79
N SER A 91 2.81 2.28 -23.74
CA SER A 91 2.63 2.94 -22.44
C SER A 91 3.47 2.23 -21.38
N ARG A 92 4.39 2.95 -20.74
CA ARG A 92 5.08 2.51 -19.53
C ARG A 92 4.40 3.17 -18.32
N TYR A 93 4.07 2.35 -17.32
CA TYR A 93 3.39 2.80 -16.09
C TYR A 93 4.32 2.85 -14.88
N LEU A 94 5.48 2.18 -14.95
CA LEU A 94 6.45 2.14 -13.87
C LEU A 94 7.61 3.09 -14.17
N GLY A 95 7.99 3.87 -13.17
CA GLY A 95 9.21 4.67 -13.20
C GLY A 95 10.45 3.84 -12.91
N THR A 96 11.57 4.53 -12.77
CA THR A 96 12.82 3.93 -12.28
C THR A 96 12.64 3.47 -10.83
N PHE A 97 13.24 2.34 -10.47
CA PHE A 97 13.30 1.90 -9.08
C PHE A 97 14.50 2.52 -8.38
N ALA A 98 14.25 3.07 -7.20
CA ALA A 98 15.28 3.38 -6.22
C ALA A 98 15.50 2.16 -5.32
N GLU A 99 16.75 1.90 -4.96
CA GLU A 99 17.11 0.80 -4.07
C GLU A 99 17.80 1.31 -2.81
N ARG A 100 17.60 0.58 -1.72
CA ARG A 100 18.23 0.77 -0.41
C ARG A 100 18.66 -0.57 0.16
N ASP A 101 19.85 -0.60 0.73
CA ASP A 101 20.37 -1.77 1.45
C ASP A 101 19.92 -1.67 2.92
N LEU A 102 18.98 -2.52 3.31
CA LEU A 102 18.45 -2.54 4.68
C LEU A 102 19.45 -3.15 5.66
N VAL A 103 20.31 -4.05 5.21
CA VAL A 103 21.35 -4.66 6.06
C VAL A 103 22.32 -3.58 6.50
N ALA A 104 22.78 -2.76 5.55
CA ALA A 104 23.65 -1.63 5.82
C ALA A 104 22.96 -0.55 6.68
N ASP A 105 21.71 -0.19 6.34
CA ASP A 105 20.97 0.86 7.05
C ASP A 105 20.68 0.48 8.51
N PHE A 106 20.29 -0.76 8.77
CA PHE A 106 19.98 -1.26 10.11
C PHE A 106 21.21 -1.80 10.86
N LYS A 107 22.35 -1.94 10.19
CA LYS A 107 23.58 -2.56 10.72
C LYS A 107 23.30 -3.97 11.23
N ILE A 108 22.59 -4.76 10.43
CA ILE A 108 22.23 -6.13 10.76
C ILE A 108 23.46 -7.01 10.55
N ASP A 109 23.80 -7.80 11.57
CA ASP A 109 24.74 -8.89 11.45
C ASP A 109 24.01 -10.11 10.88
N LEU A 110 24.33 -10.48 9.64
CA LEU A 110 23.74 -11.64 8.98
C LEU A 110 24.48 -12.96 9.27
N ASP A 111 25.71 -12.88 9.76
CA ASP A 111 26.58 -14.04 9.94
C ASP A 111 26.37 -14.66 11.33
N ASP A 112 26.35 -13.82 12.37
CA ASP A 112 26.25 -14.26 13.77
C ASP A 112 24.97 -13.77 14.48
N GLY A 113 24.17 -12.94 13.80
CA GLY A 113 22.97 -12.32 14.36
C GLY A 113 21.66 -13.10 14.17
N PRO A 114 20.59 -12.72 14.90
CA PRO A 114 19.25 -13.21 14.60
C PRO A 114 18.83 -12.77 13.21
N ARG A 115 18.06 -13.61 12.50
CA ARG A 115 17.47 -13.21 11.21
C ARG A 115 16.60 -11.97 11.41
N PRO A 116 16.78 -10.91 10.59
CA PRO A 116 16.01 -9.69 10.75
C PRO A 116 14.54 -9.94 10.46
N HIS A 117 13.68 -9.25 11.19
CA HIS A 117 12.24 -9.29 10.97
C HIS A 117 11.71 -7.87 10.87
N PHE A 118 11.34 -7.51 9.64
CA PHE A 118 10.87 -6.19 9.27
C PHE A 118 9.35 -6.09 9.31
N LEU A 119 8.86 -4.93 9.72
CA LEU A 119 7.48 -4.49 9.52
C LEU A 119 7.51 -3.16 8.78
N MET A 120 6.57 -2.95 7.86
CA MET A 120 6.56 -1.75 7.02
C MET A 120 5.17 -1.17 6.91
N THR A 121 5.06 0.16 7.02
CA THR A 121 3.81 0.89 6.77
C THR A 121 4.12 2.29 6.27
N THR A 122 3.19 2.88 5.53
CA THR A 122 3.17 4.32 5.30
C THR A 122 2.28 5.00 6.33
N GLY A 123 2.53 6.27 6.63
CA GLY A 123 1.66 7.06 7.51
C GLY A 123 1.23 8.37 6.87
N ALA A 124 -0.01 8.79 7.11
CA ALA A 124 -0.51 10.09 6.70
C ALA A 124 -0.27 11.12 7.81
N LEU A 125 0.51 12.16 7.53
CA LEU A 125 0.76 13.25 8.47
C LEU A 125 -0.12 14.46 8.15
N GLY A 126 -1.11 14.77 9.01
CA GLY A 126 -2.01 15.91 8.80
C GLY A 126 -3.01 15.73 7.65
N SER A 127 -3.72 16.80 7.29
CA SER A 127 -4.69 16.79 6.19
C SER A 127 -3.99 16.50 4.86
N TYR A 128 -4.49 15.52 4.10
CA TYR A 128 -3.89 15.04 2.85
C TYR A 128 -2.41 14.65 2.97
N SER A 129 -2.02 14.06 4.11
CA SER A 129 -0.63 13.69 4.41
C SER A 129 0.37 14.87 4.32
N ALA A 130 -0.07 16.13 4.40
CA ALA A 130 0.79 17.31 4.20
C ALA A 130 1.61 17.23 2.90
N GLY A 131 1.05 16.58 1.87
CA GLY A 131 1.67 16.40 0.56
C GLY A 131 2.59 15.18 0.41
N TRP A 132 2.87 14.40 1.46
CA TRP A 132 3.65 13.15 1.36
C TRP A 132 3.49 12.24 2.59
N ALA A 133 3.59 10.93 2.40
CA ALA A 133 3.51 9.91 3.44
C ALA A 133 4.91 9.31 3.71
N PRO A 134 5.48 9.45 4.92
CA PRO A 134 6.69 8.71 5.29
C PRO A 134 6.47 7.21 5.25
N LEU A 135 7.52 6.50 4.84
CA LEU A 135 7.63 5.06 4.95
C LEU A 135 8.32 4.71 6.26
N TYR A 136 7.61 4.04 7.16
CA TYR A 136 8.16 3.52 8.42
C TYR A 136 8.57 2.07 8.22
N VAL A 137 9.83 1.77 8.52
CA VAL A 137 10.37 0.41 8.50
C VAL A 137 10.90 0.09 9.90
N PHE A 138 10.24 -0.85 10.56
CA PHE A 138 10.65 -1.37 11.85
C PHE A 138 11.45 -2.64 11.65
N GLU A 139 12.56 -2.79 12.35
CA GLU A 139 13.27 -4.07 12.45
C GLU A 139 13.19 -4.50 13.92
N THR A 140 12.47 -5.60 14.14
CA THR A 140 12.04 -6.05 15.47
C THR A 140 13.14 -6.80 16.22
N THR A 141 14.02 -7.48 15.46
CA THR A 141 15.40 -7.90 15.77
C THR A 141 16.13 -7.05 16.81
N THR A 142 16.48 -5.88 16.29
CA THR A 142 17.36 -4.87 16.86
C THR A 142 16.57 -3.73 17.48
N SER A 143 15.23 -3.80 17.47
CA SER A 143 14.33 -2.76 17.95
C SER A 143 14.66 -1.40 17.33
N GLN A 144 14.83 -1.36 16.03
CA GLN A 144 15.15 -0.15 15.28
C GLN A 144 13.97 0.29 14.43
N LEU A 145 13.79 1.59 14.28
CA LEU A 145 12.88 2.22 13.34
C LEU A 145 13.68 3.11 12.41
N VAL A 146 13.47 2.95 11.10
CA VAL A 146 13.97 3.86 10.09
C VAL A 146 12.80 4.45 9.32
N ILE A 147 12.85 5.76 9.10
CA ILE A 147 11.88 6.49 8.28
C ILE A 147 12.55 6.80 6.94
N TYR A 148 11.91 6.37 5.87
CA TYR A 148 12.32 6.69 4.51
C TYR A 148 11.34 7.64 3.84
N ARG A 149 11.88 8.42 2.91
CA ARG A 149 11.12 9.25 1.97
C ARG A 149 11.56 8.91 0.56
N ILE A 150 10.61 8.75 -0.33
CA ILE A 150 10.91 8.66 -1.76
C ILE A 150 10.77 10.05 -2.39
N LEU A 151 11.71 10.36 -3.25
CA LEU A 151 11.75 11.60 -4.01
C LEU A 151 11.74 11.25 -5.48
N GLN A 152 10.85 11.89 -6.24
CA GLN A 152 10.87 11.87 -7.69
C GLN A 152 11.42 13.21 -8.17
N GLN A 153 12.47 13.16 -8.99
CA GLN A 153 13.06 14.34 -9.58
C GLN A 153 13.11 14.17 -11.10
N THR A 154 12.40 15.04 -11.80
CA THR A 154 12.45 15.17 -13.25
C THR A 154 13.48 16.24 -13.61
N VAL A 155 14.53 15.86 -14.34
CA VAL A 155 15.53 16.80 -14.88
C VAL A 155 15.48 16.70 -16.40
N GLY A 156 14.97 17.75 -17.05
CA GLY A 156 14.74 17.74 -18.50
C GLY A 156 13.73 16.66 -18.88
N THR A 157 14.20 15.64 -19.59
CA THR A 157 13.40 14.46 -20.01
C THR A 157 13.64 13.22 -19.16
N THR A 158 14.51 13.29 -18.15
CA THR A 158 14.89 12.14 -17.33
C THR A 158 14.20 12.18 -15.98
N ASP A 159 13.45 11.13 -15.68
CA ASP A 159 12.87 10.90 -14.36
C ASP A 159 13.80 10.03 -13.52
N SER A 160 14.21 10.56 -12.38
CA SER A 160 14.98 9.85 -11.37
C SER A 160 14.13 9.68 -10.11
N THR A 161 14.29 8.52 -9.47
CA THR A 161 13.65 8.22 -8.19
C THR A 161 14.75 7.91 -7.18
N ARG A 162 14.63 8.44 -5.96
CA ARG A 162 15.60 8.25 -4.87
C ARG A 162 14.89 7.92 -3.56
N LEU A 163 15.45 6.98 -2.80
CA LEU A 163 15.05 6.69 -1.42
C LEU A 163 16.02 7.34 -0.43
N GLU A 164 15.52 8.31 0.31
CA GLU A 164 16.23 9.03 1.36
C GLU A 164 15.86 8.46 2.73
N LEU A 165 16.86 8.32 3.61
CA LEU A 165 16.66 8.02 5.02
C LEU A 165 16.55 9.34 5.74
N VAL A 166 15.38 9.55 6.32
CA VAL A 166 14.99 10.78 6.99
C VAL A 166 15.40 10.71 8.45
N GLU A 167 15.10 9.59 9.10
CA GLU A 167 15.37 9.41 10.53
C GLU A 167 15.67 7.94 10.81
N LYS A 168 16.55 7.71 11.79
CA LYS A 168 16.78 6.39 12.38
C LYS A 168 16.70 6.53 13.90
N ARG A 169 15.94 5.64 14.53
CA ARG A 169 15.72 5.64 15.99
C ARG A 169 15.81 4.22 16.55
N LEU A 170 16.41 4.10 17.73
CA LEU A 170 16.30 2.90 18.57
C LEU A 170 15.02 3.00 19.39
N LEU A 171 14.18 1.98 19.29
CA LEU A 171 12.96 1.86 20.08
C LEU A 171 13.38 1.43 21.48
N ALA A 172 13.45 2.40 22.40
CA ALA A 172 13.73 2.11 23.79
C ALA A 172 12.64 1.16 24.33
N LYS A 173 13.05 0.16 25.12
CA LYS A 173 12.14 -0.72 25.85
C LYS A 173 11.48 0.09 26.98
N GLY A 174 10.47 0.89 26.65
CA GLY A 174 9.70 1.71 27.57
C GLY A 174 10.13 3.18 27.63
N GLU A 175 9.84 3.95 26.59
CA GLU A 175 9.86 5.40 26.68
C GLU A 175 8.59 5.84 27.44
N ARG A 176 8.73 6.20 28.73
CA ARG A 176 7.64 6.91 29.43
C ARG A 176 7.47 8.26 28.74
N PRO A 177 6.23 8.68 28.42
CA PRO A 177 6.02 9.98 27.80
C PRO A 177 6.65 11.05 28.69
N ALA A 178 7.48 11.89 28.08
CA ALA A 178 8.08 13.03 28.76
C ALA A 178 6.95 13.83 29.43
N GLN A 179 6.99 13.92 30.76
CA GLN A 179 6.10 14.81 31.49
C GLN A 179 6.38 16.22 30.99
N SER A 180 5.46 16.77 30.21
CA SER A 180 5.43 18.17 29.86
C SER A 180 5.30 18.97 31.16
N GLY A 181 6.40 19.55 31.62
CA GLY A 181 6.39 20.50 32.73
C GLY A 181 5.50 21.69 32.39
N GLN A 182 4.51 21.92 33.24
CA GLN A 182 3.89 23.24 33.41
C GLN A 182 4.69 24.03 34.44
#